data_AF-A0A9R1NZP5-F1
#
_entry.id   AF-A0A9R1NZP5-F1
#
_cell.length_a   1.000
_cell.length_b   1.000
_cell.length_c   1.000
_cell.angle_alpha   90.00
_cell.angle_beta   90.00
_cell.angle_gamma   90.00
#
_symmetry.space_group_name_H-M   'P 1'
#
loop_
_entity.id
_entity.type
_entity.pdbx_description
1 polymer ?
#
loop_
_entity_poly.entity_id
_entity_poly.type
_entity_poly.pdbx_seq_one_letter_code
_entity_poly.pdbx_strand_id
1 'polypeptide(L)'
;MADGVLLTTAPAALTLVFLLFFGAAHGQLQMGFYSDSCPGAEDIVTAAVQEAAASDATILPALVRLQFHDCFVRGCDASVLITSAGNAAEVNNNKHQGLRGLDVVDRAKAELEEQCPGVVSCADIIALASRDAIAMVPTGRRSRCRRGGATGCRRTCATPTCCRT
;
A
#
# COMPACT_ATOMS: atom_id res chain seq x y z
N MET A 1 -55.62 14.19 18.85
CA MET A 1 -54.33 13.64 19.33
C MET A 1 -53.66 12.70 18.31
N ALA A 2 -54.30 12.35 17.17
CA ALA A 2 -53.72 11.45 16.17
C ALA A 2 -52.93 12.18 15.06
N ASP A 3 -53.16 13.47 14.85
CA ASP A 3 -52.60 14.23 13.72
C ASP A 3 -51.13 14.65 13.92
N GLY A 4 -50.65 14.64 15.17
CA GLY A 4 -49.27 14.99 15.51
C GLY A 4 -48.25 13.86 15.30
N VAL A 5 -48.70 12.61 15.16
CA VAL A 5 -47.83 11.44 14.96
C VAL A 5 -47.45 11.29 13.48
N LEU A 6 -48.29 11.75 12.56
CA LEU A 6 -48.03 11.66 11.12
C LEU A 6 -46.98 12.69 10.65
N LEU A 7 -46.92 13.86 11.30
CA LEU A 7 -45.98 14.93 10.94
C LEU A 7 -44.54 14.66 11.42
N THR A 8 -44.36 13.89 12.49
CA THR A 8 -43.04 13.51 13.04
C THR A 8 -42.46 12.24 12.42
N THR A 9 -43.31 11.38 11.84
CA THR A 9 -42.89 10.13 11.18
C THR A 9 -42.48 10.33 9.72
N ALA A 10 -43.02 11.35 9.03
CA ALA A 10 -42.63 11.70 7.66
C ALA A 10 -41.13 12.04 7.48
N PRO A 11 -40.50 12.89 8.31
CA PRO A 11 -39.06 13.17 8.18
C PRO A 11 -38.20 11.96 8.57
N ALA A 12 -38.64 11.14 9.53
CA ALA A 12 -37.94 9.92 9.93
C ALA A 12 -37.99 8.83 8.84
N ALA A 13 -39.10 8.73 8.12
CA ALA A 13 -39.23 7.86 6.95
C ALA A 13 -38.35 8.35 5.79
N LEU A 14 -38.29 9.67 5.55
CA LEU A 14 -37.44 10.24 4.51
C LEU A 14 -35.95 10.03 4.79
N THR A 15 -35.51 10.21 6.04
CA THR A 15 -34.11 9.96 6.43
C THR A 15 -33.75 8.48 6.37
N LEU A 16 -34.67 7.58 6.76
CA LEU A 16 -34.46 6.13 6.61
C LEU A 16 -34.33 5.73 5.14
N VAL A 17 -35.16 6.28 4.24
CA VAL A 17 -35.06 6.05 2.79
C VAL A 17 -33.75 6.60 2.22
N PHE A 18 -33.30 7.77 2.69
CA PHE A 18 -32.02 8.35 2.26
C PHE A 18 -30.82 7.50 2.69
N LEU A 19 -30.85 6.93 3.90
CA LEU A 19 -29.83 6.00 4.41
C LEU A 19 -29.84 4.66 3.65
N LEU A 20 -30.99 4.22 3.13
CA LEU A 20 -31.08 3.04 2.27
C LEU A 20 -30.57 3.30 0.84
N PHE A 21 -30.65 4.54 0.37
CA PHE A 21 -30.09 4.95 -0.94
C PHE A 21 -28.58 5.14 -0.90
N PHE A 22 -28.03 5.67 0.19
CA PHE A 22 -26.59 5.70 0.47
C PHE A 22 -26.15 4.36 1.08
N GLY A 23 -26.19 3.30 0.27
CA GLY A 23 -25.60 2.02 0.63
C GLY A 23 -24.14 2.21 1.05
N ALA A 24 -23.69 1.42 2.03
CA ALA A 24 -22.28 1.38 2.42
C ALA A 24 -21.42 1.01 1.21
N ALA A 25 -20.65 1.98 0.70
CA ALA A 25 -19.66 1.73 -0.34
C ALA A 25 -18.49 0.96 0.29
N HIS A 26 -18.56 -0.36 0.23
CA HIS A 26 -17.38 -1.21 0.46
C HIS A 26 -16.59 -1.28 -0.84
N GLY A 27 -15.52 -0.47 -0.92
CA GLY A 27 -14.48 -0.66 -1.93
C GLY A 27 -13.80 -2.00 -1.67
N GLN A 28 -14.16 -3.03 -2.42
CA GLN A 28 -13.49 -4.31 -2.34
C GLN A 28 -12.21 -4.24 -3.18
N LEU A 29 -11.05 -4.44 -2.53
CA LEU A 29 -9.77 -4.59 -3.24
C LEU A 29 -9.86 -5.78 -4.20
N GLN A 30 -9.58 -5.54 -5.47
CA GLN A 30 -9.51 -6.55 -6.51
C GLN A 30 -8.15 -6.51 -7.20
N MET A 31 -7.57 -7.67 -7.44
CA MET A 31 -6.35 -7.77 -8.26
C MET A 31 -6.67 -7.34 -9.69
N GLY A 32 -5.83 -6.48 -10.28
CA GLY A 32 -6.09 -5.93 -11.61
C GLY A 32 -7.18 -4.87 -11.67
N PHE A 33 -7.54 -4.20 -10.57
CA PHE A 33 -8.51 -3.10 -10.56
C PHE A 33 -8.18 -2.00 -11.59
N TYR A 34 -6.88 -1.76 -11.82
CA TYR A 34 -6.40 -0.76 -12.77
C TYR A 34 -6.17 -1.29 -14.19
N SER A 35 -6.47 -2.56 -14.48
CA SER A 35 -6.18 -3.16 -15.79
C SER A 35 -6.87 -2.47 -16.97
N ASP A 36 -8.10 -2.00 -16.77
CA ASP A 36 -8.87 -1.30 -17.80
C ASP A 36 -8.66 0.23 -17.77
N SER A 37 -8.46 0.81 -16.59
CA SER A 37 -8.41 2.27 -16.39
C SER A 37 -7.00 2.85 -16.52
N CYS A 38 -5.98 2.10 -16.13
CA CYS A 38 -4.57 2.47 -16.25
C CYS A 38 -3.70 1.21 -16.46
N PRO A 39 -3.68 0.66 -17.70
CA PRO A 39 -2.89 -0.52 -18.00
C PRO A 39 -1.40 -0.21 -17.80
N GLY A 40 -0.75 -0.95 -16.89
CA GLY A 40 0.65 -0.71 -16.49
C GLY A 40 0.81 -0.05 -15.13
N ALA A 41 -0.28 0.33 -14.44
CA ALA A 41 -0.18 0.94 -13.10
C ALA A 41 0.59 0.06 -12.10
N GLU A 42 0.31 -1.25 -12.09
CA GLU A 42 1.02 -2.18 -11.21
C GLU A 42 2.51 -2.30 -11.59
N ASP A 43 2.84 -2.30 -12.89
CA ASP A 43 4.21 -2.42 -13.37
C ASP A 43 5.05 -1.20 -13.01
N ILE A 44 4.48 0.00 -13.11
CA ILE A 44 5.14 1.26 -12.72
C ILE A 44 5.48 1.25 -11.24
N VAL A 45 4.53 0.86 -10.38
CA VAL A 45 4.77 0.75 -8.94
C VAL A 45 5.83 -0.32 -8.66
N THR A 46 5.75 -1.48 -9.32
CA THR A 46 6.74 -2.54 -9.18
C THR A 46 8.15 -2.05 -9.58
N ALA A 47 8.28 -1.33 -10.70
CA ALA A 47 9.55 -0.77 -11.15
C ALA A 47 10.12 0.24 -10.14
N ALA A 48 9.25 1.12 -9.62
CA ALA A 48 9.64 2.10 -8.63
C ALA A 48 10.21 1.45 -7.35
N VAL A 49 9.59 0.36 -6.88
CA VAL A 49 10.05 -0.42 -5.72
C VAL A 49 11.35 -1.17 -6.03
N GLN A 50 11.47 -1.78 -7.22
CA GLN A 50 12.68 -2.51 -7.60
C GLN A 50 13.92 -1.62 -7.60
N GLU A 51 13.82 -0.43 -8.17
CA GLU A 51 14.94 0.49 -8.22
C GLU A 51 15.29 1.07 -6.84
N ALA A 52 14.28 1.36 -6.02
CA ALA A 52 14.51 1.73 -4.63
C ALA A 52 15.20 0.59 -3.85
N ALA A 53 14.80 -0.66 -4.07
CA ALA A 53 15.42 -1.83 -3.45
C ALA A 53 16.83 -2.12 -3.96
N ALA A 54 17.11 -1.79 -5.22
CA ALA A 54 18.44 -1.91 -5.81
C ALA A 54 19.44 -0.92 -5.20
N SER A 55 18.98 0.28 -4.83
CA SER A 55 19.80 1.26 -4.12
C SER A 55 19.90 0.97 -2.62
N ASP A 56 18.80 0.59 -1.97
CA ASP A 56 18.75 0.21 -0.56
C ASP A 56 17.70 -0.87 -0.28
N ALA A 57 18.15 -2.11 -0.08
CA ALA A 57 17.28 -3.24 0.23
C ALA A 57 16.51 -3.09 1.56
N THR A 58 16.89 -2.18 2.45
CA THR A 58 16.15 -1.88 3.68
C THR A 58 14.85 -1.11 3.43
N ILE A 59 14.63 -0.62 2.20
CA ILE A 59 13.36 0.01 1.81
C ILE A 59 12.21 -0.98 1.76
N LEU A 60 12.47 -2.25 1.45
CA LEU A 60 11.46 -3.30 1.35
C LEU A 60 10.66 -3.47 2.66
N PRO A 61 11.30 -3.73 3.82
CA PRO A 61 10.57 -3.77 5.09
C PRO A 61 10.04 -2.40 5.52
N ALA A 62 10.63 -1.28 5.04
CA ALA A 62 10.14 0.05 5.34
C ALA A 62 8.79 0.34 4.67
N LEU A 63 8.58 -0.09 3.41
CA LEU A 63 7.31 0.04 2.70
C LEU A 63 6.19 -0.76 3.39
N VAL A 64 6.49 -1.98 3.84
CA VAL A 64 5.53 -2.78 4.62
C VAL A 64 5.18 -2.09 5.94
N ARG A 65 6.17 -1.47 6.60
CA ARG A 65 5.92 -0.66 7.79
C ARG A 65 5.08 0.58 7.46
N LEU A 66 5.29 1.22 6.31
CA LEU A 66 4.49 2.36 5.86
C LEU A 66 3.01 1.99 5.71
N GLN A 67 2.71 0.85 5.06
CA GLN A 67 1.33 0.33 4.99
C GLN A 67 0.73 0.08 6.38
N PHE A 68 1.52 -0.48 7.30
CA PHE A 68 1.06 -0.69 8.67
C PHE A 68 0.70 0.64 9.34
N HIS A 69 1.55 1.66 9.20
CA HIS A 69 1.28 2.97 9.80
C HIS A 69 0.09 3.69 9.17
N ASP A 70 -0.13 3.53 7.86
CA ASP A 70 -1.32 4.05 7.18
C ASP A 70 -2.59 3.37 7.73
N CYS A 71 -2.65 2.05 7.67
CA CYS A 71 -3.85 1.31 8.06
C CYS A 71 -4.15 1.29 9.57
N PHE A 72 -3.15 1.48 10.43
CA PHE A 72 -3.35 1.39 11.88
C PHE A 72 -4.12 2.59 12.44
N VAL A 73 -4.08 3.73 11.76
CA VAL A 73 -4.77 4.95 12.18
C VAL A 73 -5.94 5.20 11.24
N ARG A 74 -7.16 4.88 11.69
CA ARG A 74 -8.43 5.22 11.00
C ARG A 74 -8.67 4.62 9.61
N GLY A 75 -7.71 3.92 9.01
CA GLY A 75 -7.91 3.14 7.77
C GLY A 75 -6.78 3.36 6.76
N CYS A 76 -6.72 2.53 5.71
CA CYS A 76 -5.72 2.66 4.65
C CYS A 76 -6.19 3.74 3.64
N ASP A 77 -6.10 5.01 4.02
CA ASP A 77 -6.60 6.15 3.24
C ASP A 77 -5.48 7.10 2.79
N ALA A 78 -4.20 6.70 2.94
CA ALA A 78 -3.04 7.55 2.70
C ALA A 78 -3.04 8.86 3.51
N SER A 79 -3.78 8.93 4.63
CA SER A 79 -3.77 10.09 5.52
C SER A 79 -2.39 10.38 6.10
N VAL A 80 -1.52 9.36 6.15
CA VAL A 80 -0.10 9.49 6.52
C VAL A 80 0.71 10.37 5.54
N LEU A 81 0.25 10.52 4.29
CA LEU A 81 0.91 11.29 3.25
C LEU A 81 0.48 12.78 3.20
N ILE A 82 -0.55 13.19 3.96
CA ILE A 82 -1.06 14.56 3.88
C ILE A 82 -0.15 15.53 4.67
N THR A 83 0.64 16.31 3.95
CA THR A 83 1.26 17.54 4.48
C THR A 83 0.24 18.68 4.44
N SER A 84 -0.34 19.07 5.58
CA SER A 84 -1.17 20.27 5.60
C SER A 84 -0.31 21.53 5.45
N ALA A 85 -0.77 22.49 4.63
CA ALA A 85 -0.09 23.76 4.31
C ALA A 85 0.00 24.76 5.49
N GLY A 86 -0.16 24.29 6.72
CA GLY A 86 -0.01 25.12 7.92
C GLY A 86 0.15 24.23 9.14
N ASN A 87 1.38 24.07 9.63
CA ASN A 87 1.82 23.57 10.95
C ASN A 87 1.04 22.44 11.67
N ALA A 88 0.16 21.72 10.97
CA ALA A 88 -0.65 20.62 11.45
C ALA A 88 -0.52 19.42 10.50
N ALA A 89 0.64 19.31 9.85
CA ALA A 89 0.96 18.16 9.02
C ALA A 89 1.35 17.03 9.98
N GLU A 90 0.68 15.88 9.90
CA GLU A 90 1.10 14.67 10.63
C GLU A 90 2.56 14.29 10.28
N VAL A 91 3.06 14.72 9.10
CA VAL A 91 4.47 14.68 8.68
C VAL A 91 5.44 15.38 9.63
N ASN A 92 4.99 16.41 10.36
CA ASN A 92 5.81 17.14 11.33
C ASN A 92 5.56 16.70 12.79
N ASN A 93 4.69 15.71 13.01
CA ASN A 93 4.47 15.15 14.33
C ASN A 93 5.66 14.25 14.69
N ASN A 94 6.11 14.25 15.95
CA ASN A 94 7.26 13.45 16.43
C ASN A 94 7.12 11.92 16.16
N LYS A 95 5.97 11.46 15.65
CA LYS A 95 5.70 10.08 15.22
C LYS A 95 6.09 9.77 13.76
N HIS A 96 6.19 10.77 12.87
CA HIS A 96 6.68 10.58 11.48
C HIS A 96 8.20 10.67 11.38
N GLN A 97 8.90 10.99 12.48
CA GLN A 97 10.35 10.90 12.60
C GLN A 97 10.80 9.43 12.43
N GLY A 98 11.00 9.00 11.18
CA GLY A 98 11.52 7.68 10.83
C GLY A 98 10.67 6.84 9.87
N LEU A 99 9.57 7.35 9.32
CA LEU A 99 8.89 6.68 8.20
C LEU A 99 9.72 6.88 6.92
N ARG A 100 10.19 5.77 6.35
CA ARG A 100 10.98 5.72 5.10
C ARG A 100 10.10 5.12 4.00
N GLY A 101 10.37 5.43 2.73
CA GLY A 101 9.61 4.90 1.59
C GLY A 101 8.52 5.83 1.05
N LEU A 102 8.35 7.02 1.64
CA LEU A 102 7.46 8.07 1.11
C LEU A 102 7.96 8.56 -0.26
N ASP A 103 9.27 8.67 -0.42
CA ASP A 103 9.97 9.02 -1.65
C ASP A 103 9.65 8.05 -2.80
N VAL A 104 9.55 6.76 -2.49
CA VAL A 104 9.16 5.73 -3.48
C VAL A 104 7.72 5.91 -3.93
N VAL A 105 6.82 6.22 -2.98
CA VAL A 105 5.40 6.45 -3.25
C VAL A 105 5.20 7.72 -4.07
N ASP A 106 5.87 8.82 -3.72
CA ASP A 106 5.79 10.09 -4.44
C ASP A 106 6.29 9.95 -5.88
N ARG A 107 7.39 9.22 -6.08
CA ARG A 107 7.91 8.94 -7.41
C ARG A 107 6.95 8.11 -8.25
N ALA A 108 6.46 7.00 -7.70
CA ALA A 108 5.48 6.16 -8.40
C ALA A 108 4.22 6.97 -8.75
N LYS A 109 3.77 7.84 -7.84
CA LYS A 109 2.62 8.73 -8.07
C LYS A 109 2.89 9.72 -9.19
N ALA A 110 4.08 10.33 -9.26
CA ALA A 110 4.44 11.25 -10.33
C ALA A 110 4.39 10.55 -11.71
N GLU A 111 4.98 9.37 -11.83
CA GLU A 111 4.96 8.58 -13.08
C GLU A 111 3.54 8.13 -13.46
N LEU A 112 2.71 7.80 -12.48
CA LEU A 112 1.31 7.43 -12.71
C LEU A 112 0.45 8.63 -13.14
N GLU A 113 0.68 9.81 -12.57
CA GLU A 113 -0.05 11.02 -12.97
C GLU A 113 0.31 11.50 -14.38
N GLU A 114 1.51 11.19 -14.87
CA GLU A 114 1.89 11.43 -16.27
C GLU A 114 1.13 10.53 -17.25
N GLN A 115 0.77 9.31 -16.83
CA GLN A 115 0.11 8.32 -17.70
C GLN A 115 -1.42 8.30 -17.54
N CYS A 116 -1.91 8.38 -16.30
CA CYS A 116 -3.32 8.25 -15.94
C CYS A 116 -3.68 9.20 -14.78
N PRO A 117 -3.91 10.48 -15.08
CA PRO A 117 -4.11 11.51 -14.05
C PRO A 117 -5.36 11.24 -13.22
N GLY A 118 -5.22 11.28 -11.90
CA GLY A 118 -6.33 11.12 -10.95
C GLY A 118 -6.96 9.73 -10.89
N VAL A 119 -6.36 8.71 -11.52
CA VAL A 119 -6.90 7.34 -11.54
C VAL A 119 -6.45 6.55 -10.32
N VAL A 120 -5.13 6.49 -10.08
CA VAL A 120 -4.55 5.64 -9.02
C VAL A 120 -4.45 6.41 -7.71
N SER A 121 -5.04 5.88 -6.64
CA SER A 121 -4.97 6.48 -5.31
C SER A 121 -3.61 6.24 -4.65
N CYS A 122 -3.15 7.17 -3.80
CA CYS A 122 -1.88 6.99 -3.09
C CYS A 122 -1.94 5.81 -2.10
N ALA A 123 -3.12 5.52 -1.53
CA ALA A 123 -3.32 4.37 -0.65
C ALA A 123 -3.10 3.05 -1.40
N ASP A 124 -3.57 2.96 -2.65
CA ASP A 124 -3.32 1.79 -3.49
C ASP A 124 -1.85 1.68 -3.89
N ILE A 125 -1.14 2.79 -4.10
CA ILE A 125 0.31 2.76 -4.35
C ILE A 125 1.05 2.17 -3.15
N ILE A 126 0.72 2.57 -1.91
CA ILE A 126 1.34 1.99 -0.71
C ILE A 126 1.03 0.48 -0.61
N ALA A 127 -0.21 0.08 -0.91
CA ALA A 127 -0.63 -1.32 -0.87
C ALA A 127 0.09 -2.17 -1.92
N LEU A 128 0.16 -1.70 -3.17
CA LEU A 128 0.89 -2.33 -4.27
C LEU A 128 2.39 -2.40 -3.96
N ALA A 129 2.99 -1.30 -3.49
CA ALA A 129 4.40 -1.25 -3.14
C ALA A 129 4.76 -2.22 -2.01
N SER A 130 3.87 -2.37 -1.02
CA SER A 130 4.07 -3.30 0.10
C SER A 130 3.94 -4.77 -0.33
N ARG A 131 2.98 -5.06 -1.21
CA ARG A 131 2.85 -6.39 -1.83
C ARG A 131 4.13 -6.75 -2.59
N ASP A 132 4.60 -5.84 -3.41
CA ASP A 132 5.80 -6.02 -4.23
C ASP A 132 7.05 -6.15 -3.35
N ALA A 133 7.12 -5.37 -2.27
CA ALA A 133 8.21 -5.47 -1.32
C ALA A 133 8.29 -6.86 -0.67
N ILE A 134 7.14 -7.44 -0.28
CA ILE A 134 7.07 -8.80 0.29
C ILE A 134 7.49 -9.85 -0.75
N ALA A 135 7.10 -9.66 -2.02
CA ALA A 135 7.46 -10.57 -3.10
C ALA A 135 8.97 -10.53 -3.42
N MET A 136 9.60 -9.36 -3.27
CA MET A 136 11.03 -9.14 -3.53
C MET A 136 11.93 -9.54 -2.39
N VAL A 137 11.43 -9.58 -1.14
CA VAL A 137 12.20 -10.15 -0.04
C VAL A 137 12.52 -11.59 -0.42
N PRO A 138 13.81 -11.99 -0.45
CA PRO A 138 14.17 -13.36 -0.71
C PRO A 138 13.58 -14.20 0.42
N THR A 139 12.40 -14.75 0.18
CA THR A 139 11.94 -15.90 0.93
C THR A 139 13.03 -16.90 0.65
N GLY A 140 13.83 -17.19 1.66
CA GLY A 140 14.57 -18.43 1.65
C GLY A 140 13.52 -19.51 1.49
N ARG A 141 13.16 -19.86 0.25
CA ARG A 141 13.09 -21.25 -0.14
C ARG A 141 14.41 -21.78 0.38
N ARG A 142 14.36 -22.24 1.64
CA ARG A 142 15.29 -23.18 2.22
C ARG A 142 15.62 -24.04 1.03
N SER A 143 16.86 -23.95 0.54
CA SER A 143 17.51 -25.13 0.05
C SER A 143 17.13 -26.17 1.08
N ARG A 144 16.21 -27.06 0.71
CA ARG A 144 15.80 -28.17 1.54
C ARG A 144 17.12 -28.89 1.70
N CYS A 145 17.88 -28.56 2.75
CA CYS A 145 19.10 -29.27 3.13
C CYS A 145 18.46 -30.62 3.53
N ARG A 146 18.30 -31.49 2.51
CA ARG A 146 17.68 -32.81 2.61
C ARG A 146 18.50 -33.45 3.72
N ARG A 147 17.86 -33.94 4.78
CA ARG A 147 18.53 -34.68 5.85
C ARG A 147 19.28 -35.83 5.20
N GLY A 148 20.57 -35.61 4.95
CA GLY A 148 21.52 -36.55 4.41
C GLY A 148 22.83 -36.23 5.11
N GLY A 149 23.31 -37.20 5.88
CA GLY A 149 24.61 -37.32 6.55
C GLY A 149 25.42 -36.06 6.81
N ALA A 150 25.65 -35.80 8.10
CA ALA A 150 26.65 -34.91 8.67
C ALA A 150 27.82 -34.51 7.74
N THR A 151 27.75 -33.32 7.15
CA THR A 151 28.86 -32.37 6.95
C THR A 151 28.23 -31.03 6.59
N GLY A 152 28.67 -29.95 7.24
CA GLY A 152 27.92 -28.70 7.36
C GLY A 152 27.46 -28.06 6.04
N CYS A 153 26.23 -27.53 6.05
CA CYS A 153 25.68 -26.60 5.07
C CYS A 153 26.52 -25.29 5.17
N ARG A 154 27.75 -25.27 4.58
CA ARG A 154 28.59 -24.07 4.49
C ARG A 154 27.93 -23.10 3.53
N ARG A 155 27.58 -21.95 4.09
CA ARG A 155 27.11 -20.75 3.41
C ARG A 155 28.12 -20.38 2.31
N THR A 156 27.69 -20.25 1.06
CA THR A 156 28.16 -19.28 0.04
C THR A 156 27.79 -19.77 -1.36
N CYS A 157 26.89 -19.05 -2.02
CA CYS A 157 26.91 -18.75 -3.46
C CYS A 157 25.65 -17.91 -3.75
N ALA A 158 25.73 -16.63 -3.44
CA ALA A 158 24.73 -15.63 -3.84
C ALA A 158 25.38 -14.47 -4.61
N THR A 159 26.51 -14.74 -5.28
CA THR A 159 27.11 -13.83 -6.26
C THR A 159 27.63 -14.63 -7.45
N PRO A 160 27.49 -14.10 -8.69
CA PRO A 160 27.77 -14.85 -9.92
C PRO A 160 29.27 -15.04 -10.21
N THR A 161 30.17 -14.54 -9.35
CA THR A 161 31.61 -14.60 -9.56
C THR A 161 32.24 -15.98 -9.27
N CYS A 162 31.49 -16.93 -8.71
CA CYS A 162 32.01 -18.24 -8.29
C CYS A 162 31.79 -19.35 -9.33
N CYS A 163 31.97 -19.05 -10.62
CA CYS A 163 32.03 -20.03 -11.72
C CYS A 163 33.14 -19.70 -12.73
N ARG A 164 34.32 -19.26 -12.26
CA ARG A 164 35.52 -19.18 -13.11
C ARG A 164 36.79 -19.45 -12.31
N THR A 165 37.17 -20.73 -12.30
CA THR A 165 38.48 -21.39 -12.51
C THR A 165 38.48 -22.70 -11.74
#